data_AF-A0A8J8D283-F1
#
_entry.id   AF-A0A8J8D283-F1
#
_cell.length_a   1.000
_cell.length_b   1.000
_cell.length_c   1.000
_cell.angle_alpha   90.00
_cell.angle_beta   90.00
_cell.angle_gamma   90.00
#
_symmetry.space_group_name_H-M   'P 1'
#
loop_
_entity.id
_entity.type
_entity.pdbx_description
1 polymer ?
#
loop_
_entity_poly.entity_id
_entity_poly.type
_entity_poly.pdbx_seq_one_letter_code
_entity_poly.pdbx_strand_id
1 'polypeptide(L)' 'VSIAFAVPEDLTYDAYELNVAVMQGNATVFSDKVAVSISEGSGFTLFGGGSNSGKTILYVLAGLLVLGGVVWALRRR' A
#
# COMPACT_ATOMS: atom_id res chain seq x y z
N VAL A 1 8.10 29.79 5.14
CA VAL A 1 7.41 29.27 6.34
C VAL A 1 6.89 27.89 5.99
N SER A 2 7.21 26.87 6.78
CA SER A 2 6.64 25.53 6.65
C SER A 2 5.67 25.28 7.80
N ILE A 3 4.52 24.69 7.48
CA ILE A 3 3.51 24.30 8.47
C ILE A 3 3.36 22.79 8.34
N ALA A 4 3.50 22.10 9.46
CA ALA A 4 3.30 20.66 9.56
C ALA A 4 2.30 20.39 10.69
N PHE A 5 1.51 19.34 10.54
CA PHE A 5 0.57 18.84 11.54
C PHE A 5 0.74 17.34 11.65
N ALA A 6 0.57 16.82 12.87
CA ALA A 6 0.59 15.39 13.11
C ALA A 6 -0.73 14.78 12.71
N VAL A 7 -0.66 13.66 12.02
CA VAL A 7 -1.80 12.82 11.69
C VAL A 7 -1.95 11.80 12.83
N PRO A 8 -3.15 11.62 13.43
CA PRO A 8 -3.38 10.59 14.44
C PRO A 8 -3.02 9.19 13.90
N GLU A 9 -2.54 8.31 14.77
CA GLU A 9 -2.15 6.95 14.36
C GLU A 9 -3.38 6.03 14.20
N ASP A 10 -4.51 6.35 14.84
CA ASP A 10 -5.74 5.55 14.81
C ASP A 10 -6.71 6.00 13.70
N LEU A 11 -6.23 6.15 12.47
CA LEU A 11 -7.09 6.54 11.35
C LEU A 11 -7.75 5.34 10.69
N THR A 12 -9.07 5.41 10.56
CA THR A 12 -9.88 4.31 10.01
C THR A 12 -9.92 4.28 8.48
N TYR A 13 -9.42 5.34 7.82
CA TYR A 13 -9.51 5.51 6.37
C TYR A 13 -8.14 5.89 5.80
N ASP A 14 -7.83 5.41 4.60
CA ASP A 14 -6.54 5.69 3.94
C ASP A 14 -6.59 6.93 3.03
N ALA A 15 -7.71 7.64 2.98
CA ALA A 15 -7.93 8.80 2.13
C ALA A 15 -8.80 9.87 2.82
N TYR A 16 -8.26 11.08 2.90
CA TYR A 16 -8.89 12.24 3.55
C TYR A 16 -8.88 13.45 2.65
N GLU A 17 -9.93 14.26 2.77
CA GLU A 17 -9.99 15.60 2.19
C GLU A 17 -9.76 16.63 3.29
N LEU A 18 -8.61 17.30 3.25
CA LEU A 18 -8.26 18.35 4.19
C LEU A 18 -8.72 19.69 3.64
N ASN A 19 -9.54 20.41 4.42
CA ASN A 19 -9.91 21.79 4.12
C ASN A 19 -8.86 22.70 4.76
N VAL A 20 -8.06 23.35 3.94
CA VAL A 20 -7.07 24.33 4.41
C VAL A 20 -7.68 25.72 4.25
N ALA A 21 -7.57 26.55 5.27
CA ALA A 21 -7.98 27.94 5.22
C ALA A 21 -6.91 28.85 5.85
N VAL A 22 -6.57 29.93 5.16
CA VAL A 22 -5.71 30.99 5.68
C VAL A 22 -6.58 32.20 5.97
N MET A 23 -6.48 32.73 7.19
CA MET A 23 -7.26 33.88 7.64
C MET A 23 -6.35 35.08 7.88
N GLN A 24 -6.83 36.28 7.51
CA GLN A 24 -6.23 37.55 7.86
C GLN A 24 -7.26 38.37 8.65
N GLY A 25 -7.05 38.49 9.96
CA GLY A 25 -8.07 39.00 10.88
C GLY A 25 -9.29 38.07 10.90
N ASN A 26 -10.47 38.61 10.59
CA ASN A 26 -11.72 37.85 10.56
C ASN A 26 -12.13 37.37 9.15
N ALA A 27 -11.28 37.59 8.14
CA ALA A 27 -11.59 37.22 6.76
C ALA A 27 -10.71 36.05 6.29
N THR A 28 -11.33 35.06 5.63
CA THR A 28 -10.60 34.00 4.91
C THR A 28 -10.05 34.58 3.61
N VAL A 29 -8.73 34.53 3.45
CA VAL A 29 -8.03 35.06 2.27
C VAL A 29 -7.64 33.95 1.28
N PHE A 30 -7.56 32.71 1.76
CA PHE A 30 -7.31 31.54 0.92
C PHE A 30 -8.03 30.34 1.53
N SER A 31 -8.64 29.51 0.69
CA SER A 31 -9.15 28.22 1.09
C SER A 31 -9.01 27.22 -0.05
N ASP A 32 -8.58 26.01 0.28
CA ASP A 32 -8.42 24.94 -0.69
C ASP A 32 -8.69 23.59 -0.05
N LYS A 33 -8.94 22.60 -0.92
CA LYS A 33 -9.17 21.21 -0.57
C LYS A 33 -7.99 20.38 -1.04
N VAL A 34 -7.33 19.74 -0.09
CA VAL A 34 -6.19 18.86 -0.36
C VAL A 34 -6.61 17.43 -0.09
N ALA A 35 -6.65 16.61 -1.14
CA ALA A 35 -6.82 15.17 -0.99
C ALA A 35 -5.48 14.56 -0.55
N VAL A 36 -5.46 13.93 0.61
CA VAL A 36 -4.29 13.24 1.16
C VAL A 36 -4.66 11.78 1.35
N SER A 37 -3.90 10.90 0.70
CA SER A 37 -3.96 9.47 0.99
C SER A 37 -2.77 9.10 1.87
N ILE A 38 -3.09 8.44 2.98
CA ILE A 38 -2.11 8.01 3.98
C ILE A 38 -2.12 6.50 3.92
N SER A 39 -1.22 5.95 3.14
CA SER A 39 -0.96 4.51 3.18
C SER A 39 -0.05 4.23 4.36
N GLU A 40 -0.54 3.47 5.35
CA GLU A 40 0.37 2.73 6.20
C GLU A 40 1.31 1.95 5.27
N GLY A 41 2.62 2.07 5.47
CA GLY A 41 3.59 1.30 4.71
C GLY A 41 3.43 -0.19 5.04
N SER A 42 2.43 -0.86 4.48
CA SER A 42 2.26 -2.29 4.51
C SER A 42 1.88 -2.75 3.11
N GLY A 43 2.81 -3.47 2.49
CA GLY A 43 2.78 -3.79 1.06
C GLY A 43 1.55 -4.61 0.66
N PHE A 44 1.33 -4.66 -0.66
CA PHE A 44 0.32 -5.50 -1.31
C PHE A 44 0.29 -6.91 -0.68
N THR A 45 -0.80 -7.24 0.01
CA THR A 45 -1.08 -8.58 0.52
C THR A 45 -1.74 -9.40 -0.58
N LEU A 46 -0.93 -9.86 -1.54
CA LEU A 46 -1.31 -11.03 -2.34
C LEU A 46 -1.09 -12.26 -1.47
N PHE A 47 -2.14 -12.70 -0.79
CA PHE A 47 -2.27 -13.99 -0.10
C PHE A 47 -0.97 -14.52 0.54
N GLY A 48 -0.68 -14.06 1.76
CA GLY A 48 0.09 -14.84 2.72
C GLY A 48 1.55 -14.43 2.93
N GLY A 49 1.84 -14.03 4.18
CA GLY A 49 3.10 -14.36 4.83
C GLY A 49 4.16 -13.25 4.83
N GLY A 50 4.47 -12.76 6.04
CA GLY A 50 5.42 -11.69 6.29
C GLY A 50 6.86 -11.99 5.89
N SER A 51 7.57 -10.90 5.61
CA SER A 51 9.00 -10.59 5.81
C SER A 51 10.10 -11.62 5.49
N ASN A 52 9.83 -12.72 4.78
CA ASN A 52 10.84 -13.67 4.26
C ASN A 52 10.72 -13.94 2.74
N SER A 53 10.04 -13.04 2.03
CA SER A 53 9.39 -13.25 0.72
C SER A 53 10.28 -13.67 -0.45
N GLY A 54 11.59 -13.42 -0.41
CA GLY A 54 12.50 -13.78 -1.50
C GLY A 54 12.70 -15.30 -1.67
N LYS A 55 12.82 -16.04 -0.57
CA LYS A 55 13.05 -17.49 -0.61
C LYS A 55 11.75 -18.26 -0.79
N THR A 56 10.66 -17.81 -0.17
CA THR A 56 9.35 -18.48 -0.25
C THR A 56 8.79 -18.50 -1.67
N ILE A 57 8.85 -17.35 -2.39
CA ILE A 57 8.40 -17.28 -3.79
C ILE A 57 9.25 -18.19 -4.68
N LEU A 58 10.57 -18.25 -4.44
CA LEU A 58 11.47 -19.11 -5.20
C LEU A 58 11.11 -20.60 -5.02
N TYR A 59 10.80 -21.05 -3.81
CA TYR A 59 10.40 -22.43 -3.56
C TYR A 59 9.02 -22.77 -4.15
N VAL A 60 8.07 -21.83 -4.12
CA VAL A 60 6.75 -22.02 -4.75
C VAL A 60 6.87 -22.15 -6.27
N LEU A 61 7.65 -21.27 -6.91
CA LEU A 61 7.90 -21.34 -8.36
C LEU A 61 8.66 -22.61 -8.74
N ALA A 62 9.67 -23.01 -7.96
CA ALA A 62 10.39 -24.26 -8.18
C ALA A 62 9.47 -25.48 -8.06
N GLY A 63 8.58 -25.51 -7.06
CA GLY A 63 7.59 -26.59 -6.89
C GLY A 63 6.62 -26.68 -8.06
N LEU A 64 6.09 -25.54 -8.53
CA LEU A 64 5.22 -25.48 -9.71
C LEU A 64 5.91 -25.96 -10.98
N LEU A 65 7.19 -25.60 -11.17
CA LEU A 65 7.96 -26.01 -12.35
C LEU A 65 8.21 -27.53 -12.36
N VAL A 66 8.55 -28.11 -11.20
CA VAL A 66 8.73 -29.57 -11.08
C VAL A 66 7.41 -30.29 -11.35
N LEU A 67 6.32 -29.88 -10.71
CA LEU A 67 5.01 -30.49 -10.93
C LEU A 67 4.55 -30.34 -12.39
N GLY A 68 4.69 -29.15 -12.97
CA GLY A 68 4.36 -28.89 -14.37
C GLY A 68 5.20 -29.73 -15.33
N GLY A 69 6.50 -29.87 -15.06
CA GLY A 69 7.41 -30.70 -15.84
C GLY A 69 7.05 -32.19 -15.77
N VAL A 70 6.72 -32.71 -14.58
CA VAL A 70 6.29 -34.10 -14.39
C VAL A 70 4.98 -34.38 -15.11
N VAL A 71 3.98 -33.52 -14.96
CA VAL A 71 2.67 -33.66 -15.64
C VAL A 71 2.85 -33.62 -17.16
N TRP A 72 3.66 -32.72 -17.67
CA TRP A 72 3.94 -32.62 -19.10
C TRP A 72 4.71 -33.82 -19.65
N ALA A 73 5.68 -34.34 -18.90
CA ALA A 73 6.42 -35.53 -19.27
C ALA A 73 5.54 -36.78 -19.29
N LEU A 74 4.63 -36.93 -18.31
CA LEU A 74 3.64 -38.00 -18.29
C LEU A 74 2.63 -37.88 -19.45
N ARG A 75 2.26 -36.66 -19.84
CA ARG A 75 1.38 -36.42 -20.99
C ARG A 75 2.03 -36.71 -22.34
N ARG A 76 3.36 -36.79 -22.40
CA ARG A 76 4.14 -37.08 -23.62
C ARG A 76 4.50 -38.55 -23.80
N ARG A 77 4.21 -39.41 -22.81
CA ARG A 77 4.20 -40.86 -22.97
C ARG A 77 2.83 -41.32 -23.44
#